data_AF-A0A7R9FTH7-F1
#
_entry.id   AF-A0A7R9FTH7-F1
#
_cell.length_a   1.000
_cell.length_b   1.000
_cell.length_c   1.000
_cell.angle_alpha   90.00
_cell.angle_beta   90.00
_cell.angle_gamma   90.00
#
_symmetry.space_group_name_H-M   'P 1'
#
loop_
_entity.id
_entity.type
_entity.pdbx_description
1 polymer ?
#
loop_
_entity_poly.entity_id
_entity_poly.type
_entity_poly.pdbx_seq_one_letter_code
_entity_poly.pdbx_strand_id
1 'polypeptide(L)'
;MIGPGLAFVAYPAALMEMPVAPLWSAIFFLMFIFVGLDSQFCTLEGFITALMDEWPRYLRSHKELFILAVSLFSFVIGLSLVSRCGMYVLYLMDNYAAAGMCLLFITGSECISIAWGYGASRFYANLKEMIGYPPLRYMKYCWLVFCPAVCFVSDRIDVSWNKATEELKRAEEKFPLFFHEGLKNSNLYGKATVLSYFARIVVLYS
;
A
#
# COMPACT_ATOMS: atom_id res chain seq x y z
N MET A 1 -3.88 -18.28 -1.28
CA MET A 1 -3.14 -17.79 -0.10
C MET A 1 -2.07 -16.82 -0.59
N ILE A 2 -2.40 -15.54 -0.71
CA ILE A 2 -1.41 -14.49 -0.94
C ILE A 2 -1.63 -13.48 0.19
N GLY A 3 -0.63 -13.39 1.06
CA GLY A 3 -0.68 -12.74 2.37
C GLY A 3 0.53 -13.17 3.21
N PRO A 4 0.70 -12.62 4.42
CA PRO A 4 1.89 -12.83 5.26
C PRO A 4 2.18 -14.32 5.56
N GLY A 5 1.15 -15.18 5.56
CA GLY A 5 1.31 -16.62 5.74
C GLY A 5 2.18 -17.32 4.68
N LEU A 6 2.30 -16.77 3.46
CA LEU A 6 3.20 -17.34 2.45
C LEU A 6 4.67 -17.10 2.82
N ALA A 7 5.00 -15.87 3.23
CA ALA A 7 6.36 -15.47 3.62
C ALA A 7 6.82 -16.12 4.93
N PHE A 8 5.90 -16.35 5.88
CA PHE A 8 6.25 -16.88 7.21
C PHE A 8 6.04 -18.39 7.38
N VAL A 9 5.40 -19.08 6.42
CA VAL A 9 5.19 -20.53 6.48
C VAL A 9 5.85 -21.25 5.30
N ALA A 10 5.62 -20.79 4.06
CA ALA A 10 6.13 -21.48 2.88
C ALA A 10 7.63 -21.27 2.67
N TYR A 11 8.13 -20.05 2.91
CA TYR A 11 9.56 -19.76 2.75
C TYR A 11 10.45 -20.47 3.79
N PRO A 12 10.14 -20.45 5.10
CA PRO A 12 10.89 -21.25 6.07
C PRO A 12 10.84 -22.74 5.77
N ALA A 13 9.71 -23.27 5.28
CA ALA A 13 9.58 -24.66 4.86
C ALA A 13 10.55 -25.01 3.70
N ALA A 14 10.68 -24.13 2.72
CA ALA A 14 11.62 -24.31 1.60
C ALA A 14 13.10 -24.13 2.01
N LEU A 15 13.39 -23.21 2.94
CA LEU A 15 14.75 -22.96 3.42
C LEU A 15 15.33 -24.12 4.25
N MET A 16 14.47 -24.95 4.84
CA MET A 16 14.89 -26.17 5.55
C MET A 16 15.46 -27.26 4.63
N GLU A 17 15.17 -27.22 3.32
CA GLU A 17 15.69 -28.19 2.35
C GLU A 17 17.11 -27.85 1.86
N MET A 18 17.63 -26.65 2.18
CA MET A 18 18.96 -26.23 1.75
C MET A 18 20.07 -26.68 2.73
N PRO A 19 21.27 -27.03 2.24
CA PRO A 19 22.41 -27.31 3.10
C PRO A 19 22.77 -26.05 3.90
N VAL A 20 23.03 -26.20 5.20
CA VAL A 20 23.25 -25.08 6.14
C VAL A 20 21.99 -24.21 6.35
N ALA A 21 20.82 -24.85 6.44
CA ALA A 21 19.51 -24.24 6.74
C ALA A 21 19.52 -23.09 7.79
N PRO A 22 20.18 -23.19 8.97
CA PRO A 22 20.13 -22.11 9.96
C PRO A 22 20.75 -20.79 9.49
N LEU A 23 21.78 -20.84 8.61
CA LEU A 23 22.40 -19.63 8.06
C LEU A 23 21.48 -18.95 7.05
N TRP A 24 20.83 -19.73 6.18
CA TRP A 24 19.90 -19.23 5.18
C TRP A 24 18.64 -18.61 5.80
N SER A 25 18.08 -19.23 6.84
CA SER A 25 16.96 -18.66 7.58
C SER A 25 17.33 -17.34 8.28
N ALA A 26 18.53 -17.24 8.88
CA ALA A 26 18.98 -16.02 9.54
C ALA A 26 19.11 -14.84 8.56
N ILE A 27 19.71 -15.06 7.38
CA ILE A 27 19.85 -14.03 6.34
C ILE A 27 18.48 -13.59 5.82
N PHE A 28 17.55 -14.54 5.64
CA PHE A 28 16.21 -14.25 5.15
C PHE A 28 15.39 -13.38 6.11
N PHE A 29 15.40 -13.69 7.42
CA PHE A 29 14.73 -12.86 8.41
C PHE A 29 15.41 -11.49 8.59
N LEU A 30 16.75 -11.45 8.51
CA LEU A 30 17.51 -10.20 8.56
C LEU A 30 17.19 -9.29 7.36
N MET A 31 17.02 -9.84 6.16
CA MET A 31 16.52 -9.12 5.00
C MET A 31 15.15 -8.50 5.28
N PHE A 32 14.20 -9.27 5.82
CA PHE A 32 12.87 -8.73 6.15
C PHE A 32 12.92 -7.62 7.18
N ILE A 33 13.79 -7.74 8.18
CA ILE A 33 14.00 -6.70 9.18
C ILE A 33 14.53 -5.43 8.49
N PHE A 34 15.53 -5.52 7.62
CA PHE A 34 16.06 -4.34 6.94
C PHE A 34 15.09 -3.69 5.95
N VAL A 35 14.33 -4.48 5.18
CA VAL A 35 13.28 -3.96 4.29
C VAL A 35 12.20 -3.22 5.10
N GLY A 36 11.80 -3.77 6.25
CA GLY A 36 10.86 -3.13 7.16
C GLY A 36 11.45 -1.87 7.80
N LEU A 37 12.70 -1.91 8.25
CA LEU A 37 13.34 -0.75 8.90
C LEU A 37 13.52 0.42 7.93
N ASP A 38 14.06 0.18 6.73
CA ASP A 38 14.33 1.22 5.73
C ASP A 38 13.06 1.99 5.34
N SER A 39 11.98 1.25 5.06
CA SER A 39 10.68 1.83 4.73
C SER A 39 10.07 2.64 5.88
N GLN A 40 10.20 2.18 7.12
CA GLN A 40 9.73 2.92 8.30
C GLN A 40 10.53 4.19 8.56
N PHE A 41 11.86 4.15 8.37
CA PHE A 41 12.69 5.35 8.49
C PHE A 41 12.31 6.42 7.47
N CYS A 42 12.17 6.04 6.19
CA CYS A 42 11.74 6.95 5.13
C CYS A 42 10.37 7.58 5.43
N THR A 43 9.41 6.77 5.91
CA THR A 43 8.05 7.25 6.23
C THR A 43 8.06 8.22 7.42
N LEU A 44 8.78 7.89 8.50
CA LEU A 44 8.89 8.76 9.66
C LEU A 44 9.61 10.06 9.33
N GLU A 45 10.72 10.00 8.59
CA GLU A 45 11.48 11.17 8.18
C GLU A 45 10.63 12.11 7.30
N GLY A 46 9.90 11.56 6.33
CA GLY A 46 8.99 12.34 5.48
C GLY A 46 7.87 13.00 6.29
N PHE A 47 7.25 12.27 7.22
CA PHE A 47 6.19 12.80 8.08
C PHE A 47 6.70 13.92 9.01
N ILE A 48 7.85 13.70 9.65
CA ILE A 48 8.47 14.69 10.53
C ILE A 48 8.88 15.94 9.73
N THR A 49 9.44 15.77 8.54
CA THR A 49 9.81 16.88 7.64
C THR A 49 8.59 17.71 7.25
N ALA A 50 7.50 17.07 6.81
CA ALA A 50 6.26 17.76 6.47
C ALA A 50 5.70 18.58 7.65
N LEU A 51 5.76 18.05 8.87
CA LEU A 51 5.32 18.78 10.07
C LEU A 51 6.27 19.91 10.48
N MET A 52 7.57 19.74 10.29
CA MET A 52 8.56 20.79 10.54
C MET A 52 8.43 21.94 9.54
N ASP A 53 8.05 21.66 8.29
CA ASP A 53 7.85 22.66 7.25
C ASP A 53 6.60 23.51 7.52
N GLU A 54 5.54 22.95 8.12
CA GLU A 54 4.32 23.70 8.49
C GLU A 54 4.52 24.59 9.73
N TRP A 55 5.25 24.12 10.76
CA TRP A 55 5.50 24.88 12.00
C TRP A 55 6.99 25.11 12.31
N PRO A 56 7.70 25.87 11.47
CA PRO A 56 9.17 25.99 11.56
C PRO A 56 9.66 26.73 12.81
N ARG A 57 8.82 27.60 13.39
CA ARG A 57 9.21 28.48 14.52
C ARG A 57 9.16 27.77 15.88
N TYR A 58 8.30 26.77 16.06
CA TYR A 58 8.13 26.06 17.33
C TYR A 58 8.83 24.69 17.34
N LEU A 59 8.81 23.94 16.24
CA LEU A 59 9.31 22.55 16.20
C LEU A 59 10.84 22.44 16.04
N ARG A 60 11.51 23.42 15.42
CA ARG A 60 12.97 23.34 15.18
C ARG A 60 13.83 23.28 16.45
N SER A 61 13.39 23.93 17.53
CA SER A 61 14.18 24.01 18.77
C SER A 61 14.17 22.71 19.59
N HIS A 62 13.18 21.83 19.38
CA HIS A 62 13.00 20.59 20.16
C HIS A 62 12.78 19.37 19.26
N LYS A 63 13.42 19.37 18.08
CA LYS A 63 13.24 18.32 17.05
C LYS A 63 13.42 16.91 17.60
N GLU A 64 14.40 16.69 18.49
CA GLU A 64 14.70 15.37 19.05
C GLU A 64 13.57 14.87 19.96
N LEU A 65 13.00 15.77 20.78
CA LEU A 65 11.88 15.43 21.67
C LEU A 65 10.59 15.17 20.88
N PHE A 66 10.40 15.90 19.78
CA PHE A 66 9.27 15.69 18.87
C PHE A 66 9.34 14.32 18.16
N ILE A 67 10.52 13.96 17.64
CA ILE A 67 10.76 12.64 17.02
C ILE A 67 10.49 11.51 18.02
N LEU A 68 11.01 11.66 19.25
CA LEU A 68 10.80 10.69 20.32
C LEU A 68 9.30 10.55 20.66
N ALA A 69 8.57 11.67 20.74
CA ALA A 69 7.14 11.64 21.02
C ALA A 69 6.34 10.91 19.93
N VAL A 70 6.61 11.19 18.65
CA VAL A 70 5.96 10.51 17.51
C VAL A 70 6.31 9.02 17.51
N SER A 71 7.58 8.67 17.73
CA SER A 71 8.02 7.27 17.82
C SER A 71 7.35 6.51 18.97
N LEU A 72 7.23 7.14 20.15
CA LEU A 72 6.56 6.56 21.31
C LEU A 72 5.07 6.35 21.05
N PHE A 73 4.40 7.32 20.41
CA PHE A 73 3.00 7.20 20.02
C PHE A 73 2.78 6.04 19.04
N SER A 74 3.61 5.96 17.99
CA SER A 74 3.56 4.85 17.03
C SER A 74 3.88 3.49 17.69
N PHE A 75 4.76 3.46 18.69
CA PHE A 75 5.04 2.25 19.46
C PHE A 75 3.82 1.77 20.26
N VAL A 76 3.08 2.68 20.90
CA VAL A 76 1.85 2.34 21.64
C VAL A 76 0.78 1.77 20.70
N ILE A 77 0.62 2.36 19.50
CA ILE A 77 -0.28 1.80 18.48
C ILE A 77 0.23 0.43 18.01
N GLY A 78 1.53 0.30 17.78
CA GLY A 78 2.18 -0.96 17.39
C GLY A 78 1.97 -2.09 18.40
N LEU A 79 1.92 -1.80 19.70
CA LEU A 79 1.63 -2.79 20.75
C LEU A 79 0.25 -3.43 20.57
N SER A 80 -0.73 -2.72 20.01
CA SER A 80 -2.05 -3.31 19.74
C SER A 80 -1.99 -4.45 18.70
N LEU A 81 -1.05 -4.39 17.75
CA LEU A 81 -0.82 -5.44 16.74
C LEU A 81 -0.10 -6.68 17.31
N VAL A 82 0.55 -6.58 18.47
CA VAL A 82 1.22 -7.71 19.14
C VAL A 82 0.26 -8.51 20.04
N SER A 83 -0.94 -7.99 20.28
CA SER A 83 -1.97 -8.67 21.08
C SER A 83 -2.45 -9.97 20.43
N ARG A 84 -3.16 -10.83 21.19
CA ARG A 84 -3.73 -12.10 20.66
C ARG A 84 -4.69 -11.89 19.48
N CYS A 85 -5.29 -10.70 19.37
CA CYS A 85 -6.15 -10.28 18.27
C CYS A 85 -5.39 -9.54 17.15
N GLY A 86 -4.06 -9.46 17.24
CA GLY A 86 -3.20 -8.68 16.36
C GLY A 86 -3.35 -9.02 14.88
N MET A 87 -3.52 -10.31 14.54
CA MET A 87 -3.76 -10.73 13.16
C MET A 87 -5.06 -10.18 12.57
N TYR A 88 -6.10 -9.99 13.39
CA TYR A 88 -7.36 -9.38 12.95
C TYR A 88 -7.18 -7.87 12.75
N VAL A 89 -6.50 -7.19 13.67
CA VAL A 89 -6.17 -5.77 13.55
C VAL A 89 -5.32 -5.51 12.30
N LEU A 90 -4.31 -6.35 12.06
CA LEU A 90 -3.45 -6.28 10.87
C LEU A 90 -4.28 -6.51 9.59
N TYR A 91 -5.19 -7.47 9.60
CA TYR A 91 -6.08 -7.71 8.46
C TYR A 91 -7.00 -6.51 8.18
N LEU A 92 -7.55 -5.85 9.21
CA LEU A 92 -8.34 -4.63 9.01
C LEU A 92 -7.48 -3.48 8.47
N MET A 93 -6.30 -3.26 9.05
CA MET A 93 -5.39 -2.19 8.63
C MET A 93 -4.93 -2.39 7.18
N ASP A 94 -4.60 -3.60 6.78
CA ASP A 94 -4.18 -3.89 5.40
C ASP A 94 -5.30 -3.62 4.39
N ASN A 95 -6.54 -4.04 4.71
CA ASN A 95 -7.68 -3.85 3.81
C ASN A 95 -8.24 -2.42 3.79
N TYR A 96 -8.17 -1.68 4.89
CA TYR A 96 -8.79 -0.35 5.00
C TYR A 96 -7.79 0.81 5.01
N ALA A 97 -6.61 0.65 5.59
CA ALA A 97 -5.62 1.72 5.71
C ALA A 97 -4.59 1.72 4.57
N ALA A 98 -3.99 0.56 4.24
CA ALA A 98 -2.89 0.47 3.27
C ALA A 98 -3.35 0.28 1.81
N ALA A 99 -4.44 -0.46 1.59
CA ALA A 99 -5.04 -0.67 0.26
C ALA A 99 -6.43 0.00 0.12
N GLY A 100 -6.66 1.06 0.90
CA GLY A 100 -7.98 1.69 1.01
C GLY A 100 -8.30 2.69 -0.11
N MET A 101 -9.60 2.86 -0.38
CA MET A 101 -10.15 3.93 -1.24
C MET A 101 -9.62 5.33 -0.85
N CYS A 102 -9.28 5.55 0.42
CA CYS A 102 -8.76 6.83 0.91
C CYS A 102 -7.40 7.20 0.30
N LEU A 103 -6.44 6.28 0.20
CA LEU A 103 -5.11 6.57 -0.36
C LEU A 103 -5.19 6.86 -1.86
N LEU A 104 -6.02 6.10 -2.59
CA LEU A 104 -6.28 6.34 -4.00
C LEU A 104 -6.95 7.69 -4.23
N PHE A 105 -7.90 8.05 -3.37
CA PHE A 105 -8.56 9.35 -3.44
C PHE A 105 -7.60 10.50 -3.18
N ILE A 106 -6.75 10.42 -2.14
CA ILE A 106 -5.75 11.45 -1.82
C ILE A 106 -4.77 11.60 -2.99
N THR A 107 -4.14 10.51 -3.41
CA THR A 107 -3.18 10.51 -4.53
C THR A 107 -3.81 11.02 -5.82
N GLY A 108 -5.06 10.62 -6.11
CA GLY A 108 -5.82 11.11 -7.26
C GLY A 108 -6.04 12.62 -7.19
N SER A 109 -6.41 13.14 -6.01
CA SER A 109 -6.64 14.58 -5.79
C SER A 109 -5.35 15.40 -5.90
N GLU A 110 -4.21 14.88 -5.44
CA GLU A 110 -2.90 15.52 -5.57
C GLU A 110 -2.49 15.61 -7.04
N CYS A 111 -2.63 14.51 -7.79
CA CYS A 111 -2.34 14.48 -9.23
C CYS A 111 -3.20 15.48 -10.01
N ILE A 112 -4.51 15.56 -9.72
CA ILE A 112 -5.42 16.53 -10.35
C ILE A 112 -5.02 17.97 -9.97
N SER A 113 -4.68 18.21 -8.71
CA SER A 113 -4.25 19.53 -8.23
C SER A 113 -2.98 20.01 -8.93
N ILE A 114 -2.00 19.13 -9.15
CA ILE A 114 -0.77 19.48 -9.89
C ILE A 114 -1.07 19.67 -11.38
N ALA A 115 -1.83 18.76 -11.99
CA ALA A 115 -2.04 18.77 -13.43
C ALA A 115 -2.88 19.97 -13.89
N TRP A 116 -4.00 20.23 -13.21
CA TRP A 116 -4.99 21.23 -13.61
C TRP A 116 -4.98 22.46 -12.71
N GLY A 117 -4.73 22.31 -11.40
CA GLY A 117 -4.66 23.44 -10.47
C GLY A 117 -3.40 24.29 -10.64
N TYR A 118 -2.22 23.68 -10.49
CA TYR A 118 -0.93 24.37 -10.67
C TYR A 118 -0.59 24.62 -12.14
N GLY A 119 -1.02 23.70 -13.01
CA GLY A 119 -0.85 23.76 -14.46
C GLY A 119 0.38 23.01 -14.94
N ALA A 120 0.13 21.99 -15.76
CA ALA A 120 1.11 21.15 -16.46
C ALA A 120 2.33 21.87 -17.06
N SER A 121 2.14 23.06 -17.63
CA SER A 121 3.21 23.84 -18.27
C SER A 121 4.14 24.50 -17.27
N ARG A 122 3.61 24.98 -16.13
CA ARG A 122 4.39 25.61 -15.06
C ARG A 122 5.23 24.59 -14.32
N PHE A 123 4.65 23.41 -14.02
CA PHE A 123 5.40 22.30 -13.42
C PHE A 123 6.59 21.86 -14.29
N TYR A 124 6.38 21.72 -15.60
CA TYR A 124 7.45 21.38 -16.54
C TYR A 124 8.54 22.47 -16.63
N ALA A 125 8.17 23.75 -16.49
CA ALA A 125 9.13 24.85 -16.45
C ALA A 125 10.02 24.79 -15.20
N ASN A 126 9.42 24.56 -14.02
CA ASN A 126 10.17 24.38 -12.77
C ASN A 126 11.09 23.16 -12.83
N LEU A 127 10.63 22.04 -13.40
CA LEU A 127 11.46 20.85 -13.60
C LEU A 127 12.67 21.14 -14.49
N LYS A 128 12.47 21.91 -15.57
CA LYS A 128 13.57 22.32 -16.45
C LYS A 128 14.58 23.21 -15.72
N GLU A 129 14.12 24.07 -14.82
CA GLU A 129 14.97 24.93 -13.99
C GLU A 129 15.77 24.13 -12.95
N MET A 130 15.15 23.13 -12.31
CA MET A 130 15.81 22.27 -11.31
C MET A 130 16.84 21.31 -11.94
N ILE A 131 16.51 20.74 -13.10
CA ILE A 131 17.30 19.68 -13.75
C ILE A 131 18.35 20.27 -14.73
N GLY A 132 18.16 21.51 -15.19
CA GLY A 132 19.08 22.20 -16.11
C GLY A 132 18.94 21.79 -17.59
N TYR A 133 18.22 20.71 -17.90
CA TYR A 133 17.88 20.29 -19.27
C TYR A 133 16.37 20.02 -19.43
N PRO A 134 15.78 20.24 -20.63
CA PRO A 134 14.37 19.98 -20.86
C PRO A 134 14.09 18.46 -20.86
N PRO A 135 13.21 17.93 -19.99
CA PRO A 135 12.87 16.52 -20.00
C PRO A 135 12.05 16.13 -21.24
N LEU A 136 12.03 14.84 -21.60
CA LEU A 136 11.32 14.32 -22.78
C LEU A 136 9.83 14.70 -22.76
N ARG A 137 9.30 15.15 -23.90
CA ARG A 137 7.88 15.58 -24.02
C ARG A 137 6.89 14.44 -23.72
N TYR A 138 7.26 13.19 -23.95
CA TYR A 138 6.43 12.02 -23.62
C TYR A 138 6.27 11.82 -22.11
N MET A 139 7.30 12.13 -21.31
CA MET A 139 7.22 12.07 -19.84
C MET A 139 6.19 13.06 -19.29
N LYS A 140 6.03 14.21 -19.95
CA LYS A 140 5.00 15.20 -19.62
C LYS A 140 3.59 14.59 -19.69
N TYR A 141 3.26 13.90 -20.77
CA TYR A 141 1.93 13.29 -20.92
C TYR A 141 1.73 12.07 -20.02
N CYS A 142 2.80 11.30 -19.77
CA CYS A 142 2.77 10.19 -18.82
C CYS A 142 2.42 10.67 -17.40
N TRP A 143 3.07 11.70 -16.89
CA TRP A 143 2.79 12.17 -15.53
C TRP A 143 1.48 12.94 -15.40
N LEU A 144 1.09 13.71 -16.42
CA LEU A 144 -0.05 14.61 -16.31
C LEU A 144 -1.39 14.01 -16.72
N VAL A 145 -1.39 12.98 -17.58
CA VAL A 145 -2.62 12.37 -18.08
C VAL A 145 -2.71 10.92 -17.68
N PHE A 146 -1.62 10.16 -17.83
CA PHE A 146 -1.66 8.73 -17.53
C PHE A 146 -1.79 8.45 -16.03
N CYS A 147 -1.02 9.14 -15.18
CA CYS A 147 -1.11 8.96 -13.72
C CYS A 147 -2.51 9.23 -13.13
N PRO A 148 -3.16 10.40 -13.36
CA PRO A 148 -4.51 10.64 -12.84
C PRO A 148 -5.57 9.74 -13.50
N ALA A 149 -5.41 9.36 -14.78
CA ALA A 149 -6.32 8.44 -15.43
C ALA A 149 -6.27 7.04 -14.80
N VAL A 150 -5.07 6.54 -14.49
CA VAL A 150 -4.88 5.26 -13.81
C VAL A 150 -5.50 5.30 -12.42
N CYS A 151 -5.23 6.34 -11.62
CA CYS A 151 -5.81 6.46 -10.28
C CYS A 151 -7.35 6.52 -10.33
N PHE A 152 -7.93 7.26 -11.27
CA PHE A 152 -9.38 7.35 -11.42
C PHE A 152 -10.02 6.02 -11.87
N VAL A 153 -9.36 5.30 -12.79
CA VAL A 153 -9.83 3.99 -13.23
C VAL A 153 -9.76 2.98 -12.08
N SER A 154 -8.67 2.96 -11.31
CA SER A 154 -8.52 2.09 -10.15
C SER A 154 -9.59 2.36 -9.09
N ASP A 155 -9.85 3.62 -8.73
CA ASP A 155 -10.89 3.97 -7.76
C ASP A 155 -12.28 3.51 -8.21
N ARG A 156 -12.61 3.68 -9.50
CA ARG A 156 -13.89 3.19 -10.07
C ARG A 156 -14.02 1.67 -10.00
N ILE A 157 -12.92 0.96 -10.28
CA ILE A 157 -12.87 -0.49 -10.21
C ILE A 157 -13.08 -0.93 -8.75
N ASP A 158 -12.38 -0.32 -7.80
CA ASP A 158 -12.48 -0.65 -6.38
C ASP A 158 -13.87 -0.36 -5.79
N VAL A 159 -14.50 0.75 -6.15
CA VAL A 159 -15.89 1.05 -5.76
C VAL A 159 -16.86 0.01 -6.33
N SER A 160 -16.64 -0.45 -7.56
CA SER A 160 -17.47 -1.50 -8.18
C SER A 160 -17.30 -2.83 -7.43
N TRP A 161 -16.06 -3.21 -7.11
CA TRP A 161 -15.76 -4.43 -6.35
C TRP A 161 -16.31 -4.38 -4.93
N ASN A 162 -16.25 -3.24 -4.25
CA ASN A 162 -16.81 -3.08 -2.91
C ASN A 162 -18.32 -3.26 -2.91
N LYS A 163 -19.02 -2.69 -3.90
CA LYS A 163 -20.47 -2.94 -4.07
C LYS A 163 -20.75 -4.42 -4.32
N ALA A 164 -20.05 -5.06 -5.26
CA ALA A 164 -20.23 -6.47 -5.55
C ALA A 164 -19.98 -7.36 -4.31
N THR A 165 -18.97 -7.03 -3.52
CA THR A 165 -18.62 -7.77 -2.30
C THR A 165 -19.69 -7.61 -1.22
N GLU A 166 -20.29 -6.43 -1.07
CA GLU A 166 -21.41 -6.24 -0.16
C GLU A 166 -22.67 -7.02 -0.60
N GLU A 167 -22.98 -7.03 -1.90
CA GLU A 167 -24.10 -7.81 -2.42
C GLU A 167 -23.91 -9.31 -2.14
N LEU A 168 -22.69 -9.81 -2.29
CA LEU A 168 -22.35 -11.21 -1.98
C LEU A 168 -22.48 -11.52 -0.49
N LYS A 169 -22.00 -10.65 0.40
CA LYS A 169 -22.17 -10.82 1.86
C LYS A 169 -23.64 -10.82 2.26
N ARG A 170 -24.45 -9.91 1.69
CA ARG A 170 -25.91 -9.89 1.91
C ARG A 170 -26.59 -11.14 1.36
N ALA A 171 -26.12 -11.68 0.25
CA ALA A 171 -26.64 -12.93 -0.31
C ALA A 171 -26.25 -14.16 0.55
N GLU A 172 -25.04 -14.18 1.11
CA GLU A 172 -24.55 -15.24 2.00
C GLU A 172 -25.32 -15.28 3.33
N GLU A 173 -25.61 -14.11 3.92
CA GLU A 173 -26.44 -14.01 5.13
C GLU A 173 -27.89 -14.46 4.87
N LYS A 174 -28.41 -14.23 3.66
CA LYS A 174 -29.78 -14.58 3.28
C LYS A 174 -29.95 -16.05 2.87
N PHE A 175 -28.90 -16.72 2.37
CA PHE A 175 -28.95 -18.10 1.88
C PHE A 175 -27.71 -18.94 2.25
N PRO A 176 -27.50 -19.25 3.55
CA PRO A 176 -26.30 -19.96 4.02
C PRO A 176 -26.16 -21.39 3.46
N LEU A 177 -27.26 -22.06 3.11
CA LEU A 177 -27.27 -23.43 2.58
C LEU A 177 -26.84 -23.53 1.09
N PHE A 178 -27.06 -22.50 0.28
CA PHE A 178 -26.70 -22.52 -1.16
C PHE A 178 -25.21 -22.29 -1.40
N PHE A 179 -24.54 -21.51 -0.55
CA PHE A 179 -23.10 -21.25 -0.67
C PHE A 179 -22.24 -22.48 -0.33
N HIS A 180 -22.71 -23.32 0.61
CA HIS A 180 -22.03 -24.55 1.01
C HIS A 180 -22.05 -25.63 -0.09
N GLU A 181 -23.06 -25.64 -0.97
CA GLU A 181 -23.07 -26.47 -2.19
C GLU A 181 -22.28 -25.83 -3.35
N GLY A 182 -22.30 -24.49 -3.48
CA GLY A 182 -21.57 -23.76 -4.52
C GLY A 182 -20.04 -23.85 -4.41
N LEU A 183 -19.49 -23.90 -3.19
CA LEU A 183 -18.06 -24.12 -2.95
C LEU A 183 -17.57 -25.52 -3.37
N LYS A 184 -18.49 -26.49 -3.49
CA LYS A 184 -18.17 -27.86 -3.95
C LYS A 184 -17.97 -27.95 -5.48
N ASN A 185 -18.46 -26.96 -6.24
CA ASN A 185 -18.28 -26.84 -7.69
C ASN A 185 -17.18 -25.80 -8.01
N SER A 186 -15.94 -26.17 -7.70
CA SER A 186 -14.70 -25.38 -7.70
C SER A 186 -14.23 -24.77 -9.05
N ASN A 187 -15.05 -24.76 -10.10
CA ASN A 187 -14.61 -24.32 -11.43
C ASN A 187 -14.94 -22.87 -11.80
N LEU A 188 -15.83 -22.18 -11.08
CA LEU A 188 -16.13 -20.76 -11.35
C LEU A 188 -15.30 -19.80 -10.49
N TYR A 189 -15.02 -20.13 -9.23
CA TYR A 189 -14.20 -19.30 -8.33
C TYR A 189 -12.75 -19.17 -8.81
N GLY A 190 -12.19 -20.22 -9.42
CA GLY A 190 -10.85 -20.17 -10.02
C GLY A 190 -10.73 -19.11 -11.12
N LYS A 191 -11.77 -18.94 -11.97
CA LYS A 191 -11.74 -17.96 -13.07
C LYS A 191 -11.86 -16.51 -12.60
N ALA A 192 -12.68 -16.24 -11.58
CA ALA A 192 -12.79 -14.91 -10.99
C ALA A 192 -11.51 -14.51 -10.21
N THR A 193 -10.88 -15.49 -9.54
CA THR A 193 -9.64 -15.24 -8.80
C THR A 193 -8.45 -15.03 -9.74
N VAL A 194 -8.37 -15.74 -10.87
CA VAL A 194 -7.32 -15.54 -11.89
C VAL A 194 -7.42 -14.17 -12.55
N LEU A 195 -8.63 -13.66 -12.80
CA LEU A 195 -8.85 -12.29 -13.27
C LEU A 195 -8.47 -11.23 -12.22
N SER A 196 -8.73 -11.51 -10.93
CA SER A 196 -8.28 -10.69 -9.80
C SER A 196 -6.74 -10.64 -9.67
N TYR A 197 -6.06 -11.77 -9.92
CA TYR A 197 -4.59 -11.81 -9.94
C TYR A 197 -3.99 -11.10 -11.14
N PHE A 198 -4.58 -11.21 -12.33
CA PHE A 198 -4.11 -10.50 -13.51
C PHE A 198 -4.23 -8.98 -13.36
N ALA A 199 -5.31 -8.50 -12.73
CA ALA A 199 -5.49 -7.08 -12.43
C ALA A 199 -4.49 -6.56 -11.37
N ARG A 200 -4.21 -7.34 -10.31
CA ARG A 200 -3.22 -6.97 -9.28
C ARG A 200 -1.77 -7.00 -9.78
N ILE A 201 -1.43 -7.90 -10.72
CA ILE A 201 -0.08 -7.99 -11.31
C ILE A 201 0.20 -6.80 -12.22
N VAL A 202 -0.80 -6.28 -12.95
CA VAL A 202 -0.64 -5.08 -13.80
C VAL A 202 -0.45 -3.82 -12.95
N VAL A 203 -1.04 -3.75 -11.76
CA VAL A 203 -0.91 -2.61 -10.83
C VAL A 203 0.41 -2.63 -10.03
N LEU A 204 1.00 -3.80 -9.78
CA LEU A 204 2.28 -3.92 -9.06
C LEU A 204 3.53 -3.77 -9.94
N TYR A 205 3.38 -3.74 -11.27
CA TYR A 205 4.49 -3.63 -12.24
C TYR A 205 4.49 -2.33 -13.06
N SER A 206 3.66 -1.33 -12.70
CA SER A 206 3.70 0.03 -13.26
C SER A 206 3.98 1.07 -12.19
#